data_AF-A0A5N8XHE0-F1
#
_entry.id   AF-A0A5N8XHE0-F1
#
_cell.length_a   1.000
_cell.length_b   1.000
_cell.length_c   1.000
_cell.angle_alpha   90.00
_cell.angle_beta   90.00
_cell.angle_gamma   90.00
#
_symmetry.space_group_name_H-M   'P 1'
#
loop_
_entity.id
_entity.type
_entity.pdbx_description
1 polymer ?
#
loop_
_entity_poly.entity_id
_entity_poly.type
_entity_poly.pdbx_seq_one_letter_code
_entity_poly.pdbx_strand_id
1 'polypeptide(L)'
;MSMTGESATTPPGPPATASVPLPGRPGTALLTGPGASTADRSGRQARLPSLTVLRFPASLAVLVCHIYEFIWPERVWSGDLADDLLHHAAYLGVVLFFLLSGFVLTWAAREGDSARSFWRRRVVRVFPGHTVVWVIGAVLLLGSGGTLGVAAALELPLLHAWAFGPLVEFIVVSGVTWSLSCEVLFYLSFPLVVRLVRRLPRHRLAQCAALLCALVVAFPVVARALLPGTPLYGEFPVSRQQFWFVQVLPLTRFAEFLLGVILARMVAERVCPPQSGCRTPSWLSRRVWPSRSACPSCSRSPPRGSYR
;
A
#
# COMPACT_ATOMS: atom_id res chain seq x y z
N MET A 1 -44.90 16.33 -63.45
CA MET A 1 -44.08 15.87 -64.59
C MET A 1 -42.94 15.02 -64.03
N SER A 2 -42.55 13.96 -64.75
CA SER A 2 -41.36 13.06 -64.65
C SER A 2 -40.57 12.97 -63.32
N MET A 3 -40.38 11.80 -62.68
CA MET A 3 -39.57 10.61 -63.11
C MET A 3 -38.05 10.90 -63.20
N THR A 4 -37.11 10.04 -62.80
CA THR A 4 -37.11 8.61 -62.33
C THR A 4 -36.45 8.49 -60.92
N GLY A 5 -36.29 7.35 -60.20
CA GLY A 5 -36.32 5.90 -60.50
C GLY A 5 -34.91 5.36 -60.86
N GLU A 6 -34.41 4.19 -60.42
CA GLU A 6 -34.92 3.17 -59.46
C GLU A 6 -33.75 2.26 -58.97
N SER A 7 -34.00 1.30 -58.05
CA SER A 7 -32.98 0.46 -57.36
C SER A 7 -33.10 -1.05 -57.64
N ALA A 8 -31.98 -1.78 -57.81
CA ALA A 8 -31.85 -3.25 -57.65
C ALA A 8 -30.37 -3.71 -57.82
N THR A 9 -29.92 -4.97 -57.65
CA THR A 9 -30.05 -6.04 -56.62
C THR A 9 -29.11 -7.19 -57.04
N THR A 10 -28.42 -7.89 -56.13
CA THR A 10 -27.45 -8.99 -56.41
C THR A 10 -28.14 -10.35 -56.64
N PRO A 11 -27.56 -11.32 -57.40
CA PRO A 11 -27.15 -12.62 -56.78
C PRO A 11 -25.85 -13.24 -57.44
N PRO A 12 -25.55 -14.58 -57.54
CA PRO A 12 -24.27 -15.14 -57.04
C PRO A 12 -23.37 -15.92 -58.07
N GLY A 13 -22.21 -16.44 -57.62
CA GLY A 13 -21.26 -17.29 -58.38
C GLY A 13 -21.45 -18.82 -58.23
N PRO A 14 -20.42 -19.72 -58.30
CA PRO A 14 -18.96 -19.52 -58.35
C PRO A 14 -18.34 -19.80 -59.77
N PRO A 15 -17.54 -20.83 -60.17
CA PRO A 15 -17.05 -22.09 -59.54
C PRO A 15 -15.50 -22.09 -59.24
N ALA A 16 -14.69 -23.03 -59.79
CA ALA A 16 -13.29 -23.32 -59.39
C ALA A 16 -12.38 -23.88 -60.52
N THR A 17 -11.04 -23.85 -60.34
CA THR A 17 -10.04 -24.47 -61.25
C THR A 17 -8.78 -25.03 -60.57
N ALA A 18 -8.47 -26.30 -60.91
CA ALA A 18 -7.16 -26.99 -61.05
C ALA A 18 -6.01 -26.91 -60.00
N SER A 19 -5.26 -28.00 -59.89
CA SER A 19 -4.10 -28.21 -59.02
C SER A 19 -2.86 -28.74 -59.79
N VAL A 20 -1.64 -28.50 -59.27
CA VAL A 20 -0.37 -29.07 -59.79
C VAL A 20 0.57 -29.41 -58.61
N PRO A 21 1.23 -30.59 -58.56
CA PRO A 21 2.03 -31.01 -57.40
C PRO A 21 3.54 -31.29 -57.64
N LEU A 22 4.35 -31.11 -56.58
CA LEU A 22 5.67 -31.76 -56.31
C LEU A 22 6.84 -31.35 -57.27
N PRO A 23 8.15 -31.49 -56.90
CA PRO A 23 8.84 -32.57 -56.15
C PRO A 23 9.47 -32.14 -54.80
N GLY A 24 10.32 -32.99 -54.20
CA GLY A 24 11.06 -32.64 -52.97
C GLY A 24 12.23 -33.57 -52.61
N ARG A 25 12.95 -33.20 -51.53
CA ARG A 25 14.19 -33.83 -50.97
C ARG A 25 15.45 -33.70 -51.86
N PRO A 26 16.68 -33.87 -51.31
CA PRO A 26 17.06 -34.15 -49.92
C PRO A 26 17.51 -32.88 -49.14
N GLY A 27 18.10 -33.05 -47.95
CA GLY A 27 18.54 -31.94 -47.09
C GLY A 27 20.06 -31.88 -46.88
N THR A 28 20.53 -30.71 -46.48
CA THR A 28 21.93 -30.43 -46.08
C THR A 28 21.94 -29.86 -44.65
N ALA A 29 22.96 -30.16 -43.87
CA ALA A 29 22.96 -29.93 -42.42
C ALA A 29 23.60 -28.59 -41.97
N LEU A 30 23.45 -28.32 -40.67
CA LEU A 30 24.31 -27.45 -39.85
C LEU A 30 24.38 -25.94 -40.18
N LEU A 31 23.59 -25.16 -39.44
CA LEU A 31 24.12 -23.98 -38.73
C LEU A 31 23.56 -23.95 -37.30
N THR A 32 24.45 -24.09 -36.31
CA THR A 32 24.11 -24.02 -34.87
C THR A 32 23.99 -22.57 -34.40
N GLY A 33 22.84 -22.19 -33.82
CA GLY A 33 22.63 -20.85 -33.23
C GLY A 33 21.75 -20.85 -31.98
N PRO A 34 22.28 -21.21 -30.79
CA PRO A 34 21.50 -21.28 -29.56
C PRO A 34 21.37 -19.91 -28.86
N GLY A 35 20.48 -19.03 -29.33
CA GLY A 35 20.26 -17.76 -28.59
C GLY A 35 19.30 -16.72 -29.16
N ALA A 36 17.97 -16.93 -29.09
CA ALA A 36 16.97 -15.86 -29.29
C ALA A 36 15.55 -16.13 -28.70
N SER A 37 15.39 -16.62 -27.46
CA SER A 37 14.03 -16.78 -26.87
C SER A 37 13.89 -16.69 -25.34
N THR A 38 14.99 -16.50 -24.59
CA THR A 38 14.99 -16.52 -23.12
C THR A 38 14.86 -15.15 -22.45
N ALA A 39 14.93 -14.05 -23.21
CA ALA A 39 15.05 -12.69 -22.66
C ALA A 39 13.77 -12.12 -22.00
N ASP A 40 12.57 -12.30 -22.59
CA ASP A 40 11.33 -11.63 -22.14
C ASP A 40 10.81 -12.12 -20.77
N ARG A 41 11.20 -13.32 -20.32
CA ARG A 41 10.71 -13.88 -19.05
C ARG A 41 11.32 -13.20 -17.81
N SER A 42 12.29 -12.30 -17.99
CA SER A 42 12.96 -11.56 -16.92
C SER A 42 12.23 -10.27 -16.49
N GLY A 43 11.44 -9.67 -17.39
CA GLY A 43 10.79 -8.36 -17.16
C GLY A 43 9.41 -8.43 -16.50
N ARG A 44 8.73 -9.58 -16.56
CA ARG A 44 7.34 -9.73 -16.12
C ARG A 44 7.23 -9.79 -14.60
N GLN A 45 7.16 -8.59 -14.02
CA GLN A 45 7.19 -8.27 -12.60
C GLN A 45 6.48 -9.29 -11.70
N ALA A 46 7.21 -9.88 -10.75
CA ALA A 46 6.65 -10.48 -9.56
C ALA A 46 6.07 -9.40 -8.62
N ARG A 47 5.02 -8.71 -9.09
CA ARG A 47 4.09 -8.00 -8.21
C ARG A 47 3.42 -9.07 -7.35
N LEU A 48 3.52 -8.96 -6.04
CA LEU A 48 2.81 -9.82 -5.11
C LEU A 48 1.33 -9.45 -5.14
N PRO A 49 0.43 -10.23 -5.78
CA PRO A 49 -0.96 -9.80 -5.99
C PRO A 49 -1.69 -9.70 -4.63
N SER A 50 -1.33 -10.59 -3.70
CA SER A 50 -1.85 -10.67 -2.34
C SER A 50 -1.73 -9.37 -1.53
N LEU A 51 -0.72 -8.52 -1.78
CA LEU A 51 -0.53 -7.27 -1.05
C LEU A 51 -1.38 -6.10 -1.57
N THR A 52 -1.94 -6.21 -2.78
CA THR A 52 -3.06 -5.36 -3.21
C THR A 52 -4.37 -5.94 -2.65
N VAL A 53 -4.56 -7.26 -2.75
CA VAL A 53 -5.77 -7.95 -2.29
C VAL A 53 -6.02 -7.77 -0.78
N LEU A 54 -4.99 -7.75 0.07
CA LEU A 54 -5.15 -7.57 1.52
C LEU A 54 -5.46 -6.12 1.93
N ARG A 55 -5.17 -5.13 1.08
CA ARG A 55 -5.54 -3.73 1.31
C ARG A 55 -6.98 -3.44 0.93
N PHE A 56 -7.49 -4.12 -0.10
CA PHE A 56 -8.87 -3.97 -0.57
C PHE A 56 -9.94 -4.13 0.54
N PRO A 57 -9.98 -5.20 1.36
CA PRO A 57 -10.99 -5.34 2.41
C PRO A 57 -10.83 -4.32 3.53
N ALA A 58 -9.60 -3.92 3.88
CA ALA A 58 -9.35 -2.89 4.89
C ALA A 58 -9.89 -1.52 4.44
N SER A 59 -9.59 -1.11 3.21
CA SER A 59 -10.13 0.13 2.63
C SER A 59 -11.63 0.05 2.34
N LEU A 60 -12.15 -1.14 1.98
CA LEU A 60 -13.57 -1.36 1.74
C LEU A 60 -14.39 -1.28 3.04
N ALA A 61 -13.91 -1.86 4.15
CA ALA A 61 -14.58 -1.76 5.44
C ALA A 61 -14.70 -0.30 5.92
N VAL A 62 -13.61 0.47 5.79
CA VAL A 62 -13.61 1.91 6.09
C VAL A 62 -14.57 2.67 5.16
N LEU A 63 -14.55 2.38 3.85
CA LEU A 63 -15.42 3.02 2.87
C LEU A 63 -16.91 2.73 3.11
N VAL A 64 -17.27 1.47 3.41
CA VAL A 64 -18.66 1.08 3.70
C VAL A 64 -19.14 1.76 4.98
N CYS A 65 -18.30 1.88 6.00
CA CYS A 65 -18.63 2.62 7.22
C CYS A 65 -18.88 4.11 6.95
N HIS A 66 -17.99 4.79 6.20
CA HIS A 66 -18.18 6.20 5.86
C HIS A 66 -19.41 6.44 4.94
N ILE A 67 -19.74 5.49 4.06
CA ILE A 67 -20.98 5.55 3.26
C ILE A 67 -22.21 5.36 4.16
N TYR A 68 -22.13 4.46 5.14
CA TYR A 68 -23.21 4.21 6.09
C TYR A 68 -23.47 5.40 7.01
N GLU A 69 -22.41 5.94 7.63
CA GLU A 69 -22.43 7.17 8.44
C GLU A 69 -22.99 8.38 7.67
N PHE A 70 -22.77 8.45 6.35
CA PHE A 70 -23.25 9.53 5.49
C PHE A 70 -24.72 9.38 5.06
N ILE A 71 -25.22 8.15 4.88
CA ILE A 71 -26.61 7.90 4.43
C ILE A 71 -27.57 7.79 5.62
N TRP A 72 -27.11 7.22 6.75
CA TRP A 72 -27.90 6.99 7.98
C TRP A 72 -27.19 7.57 9.21
N PRO A 73 -26.97 8.90 9.29
CA PRO A 73 -26.28 9.54 10.41
C PRO A 73 -26.98 9.27 11.77
N GLU A 74 -28.29 9.08 11.78
CA GLU A 74 -29.07 8.73 12.97
C GLU A 74 -28.81 7.30 13.49
N ARG A 75 -28.21 6.42 12.67
CA ARG A 75 -27.88 5.03 13.05
C ARG A 75 -26.48 4.85 13.62
N VAL A 76 -25.63 5.89 13.57
CA VAL A 76 -24.23 5.85 14.01
C VAL A 76 -24.07 5.43 15.48
N TRP A 77 -25.10 5.57 16.32
CA TRP A 77 -25.13 5.02 17.68
C TRP A 77 -26.51 4.45 18.11
N SER A 78 -27.13 3.67 17.22
CA SER A 78 -28.42 2.99 17.48
C SER A 78 -28.41 2.02 18.68
N GLY A 79 -27.24 1.48 19.03
CA GLY A 79 -27.10 0.34 19.95
C GLY A 79 -27.36 -1.03 19.29
N ASP A 80 -27.65 -1.08 17.99
CA ASP A 80 -27.78 -2.34 17.25
C ASP A 80 -26.41 -3.03 17.12
N LEU A 81 -26.36 -4.34 17.40
CA LEU A 81 -25.17 -5.17 17.22
C LEU A 81 -24.57 -5.07 15.80
N ALA A 82 -25.40 -4.86 14.78
CA ALA A 82 -24.94 -4.68 13.40
C ALA A 82 -24.15 -3.38 13.20
N ASP A 83 -24.60 -2.28 13.81
CA ASP A 83 -23.97 -0.97 13.72
C ASP A 83 -22.68 -0.96 14.55
N ASP A 84 -22.69 -1.57 15.74
CA ASP A 84 -21.50 -1.80 16.56
C ASP A 84 -20.42 -2.60 15.80
N LEU A 85 -20.80 -3.73 15.17
CA LEU A 85 -19.87 -4.56 14.40
C LEU A 85 -19.27 -3.82 13.19
N LEU A 86 -20.03 -2.93 12.54
CA LEU A 86 -19.55 -2.14 11.41
C LEU A 86 -18.47 -1.14 11.85
N HIS A 87 -18.70 -0.38 12.92
CA HIS A 87 -17.70 0.56 13.45
C HIS A 87 -16.43 -0.15 13.93
N HIS A 88 -16.56 -1.32 14.59
CA HIS A 88 -15.41 -2.14 14.96
C HIS A 88 -14.63 -2.66 13.74
N ALA A 89 -15.32 -3.08 12.68
CA ALA A 89 -14.69 -3.48 11.42
C ALA A 89 -13.96 -2.32 10.72
N ALA A 90 -14.52 -1.11 10.76
CA ALA A 90 -13.89 0.10 10.23
C ALA A 90 -12.61 0.48 11.01
N TYR A 91 -12.65 0.45 12.34
CA TYR A 91 -11.46 0.68 13.18
C TYR A 91 -10.36 -0.35 12.92
N LEU A 92 -10.71 -1.64 12.79
CA LEU A 92 -9.77 -2.68 12.37
C LEU A 92 -9.22 -2.40 10.95
N GLY A 93 -10.04 -1.88 10.04
CA GLY A 93 -9.63 -1.42 8.71
C GLY A 93 -8.57 -0.31 8.77
N VAL A 94 -8.71 0.68 9.67
CA VAL A 94 -7.72 1.74 9.91
C VAL A 94 -6.40 1.17 10.47
N VAL A 95 -6.48 0.30 11.48
CA VAL A 95 -5.30 -0.36 12.07
C VAL A 95 -4.55 -1.19 11.01
N LEU A 96 -5.28 -1.97 10.21
CA LEU A 96 -4.73 -2.74 9.10
C LEU A 96 -4.15 -1.85 8.00
N PHE A 97 -4.77 -0.71 7.68
CA PHE A 97 -4.26 0.22 6.67
C PHE A 97 -2.86 0.75 7.02
N PHE A 98 -2.67 1.26 8.24
CA PHE A 98 -1.37 1.78 8.67
C PHE A 98 -0.31 0.68 8.81
N LEU A 99 -0.67 -0.49 9.35
CA LEU A 99 0.19 -1.67 9.41
C LEU A 99 0.62 -2.12 8.00
N LEU A 100 -0.31 -2.19 7.05
CA LEU A 100 -0.02 -2.53 5.66
C LEU A 100 0.80 -1.45 4.95
N SER A 101 0.72 -0.16 5.33
CA SER A 101 1.65 0.85 4.85
C SER A 101 3.08 0.64 5.39
N GLY A 102 3.25 0.28 6.67
CA GLY A 102 4.55 -0.16 7.20
C GLY A 102 5.12 -1.38 6.48
N PHE A 103 4.28 -2.40 6.27
CA PHE A 103 4.66 -3.65 5.62
C PHE A 103 5.05 -3.44 4.15
N VAL A 104 4.17 -2.81 3.35
CA VAL A 104 4.37 -2.63 1.90
C VAL A 104 5.55 -1.71 1.61
N LEU A 105 5.77 -0.64 2.38
CA LEU A 105 6.95 0.21 2.21
C LEU A 105 8.24 -0.58 2.45
N THR A 106 8.28 -1.38 3.52
CA THR A 106 9.44 -2.21 3.88
C THR A 106 9.74 -3.27 2.82
N TRP A 107 8.69 -3.94 2.33
CA TRP A 107 8.83 -4.98 1.31
C TRP A 107 9.21 -4.44 -0.07
N ALA A 108 8.77 -3.21 -0.40
CA ALA A 108 9.12 -2.53 -1.66
C ALA A 108 10.46 -1.76 -1.61
N ALA A 109 11.13 -1.70 -0.45
CA ALA A 109 12.32 -0.87 -0.24
C ALA A 109 13.58 -1.46 -0.88
N ARG A 110 13.97 -0.87 -2.01
CA ARG A 110 15.17 -1.24 -2.76
C ARG A 110 16.45 -0.79 -2.03
N GLU A 111 17.51 -1.55 -2.23
CA GLU A 111 18.87 -1.15 -1.87
C GLU A 111 19.35 -0.01 -2.80
N GLY A 112 20.21 0.88 -2.29
CA GLY A 112 20.73 2.05 -3.03
C GLY A 112 19.74 3.22 -3.23
N ASP A 113 18.45 3.05 -2.94
CA ASP A 113 17.45 4.13 -3.10
C ASP A 113 17.68 5.26 -2.08
N SER A 114 17.88 6.48 -2.57
CA SER A 114 18.19 7.63 -1.72
C SER A 114 16.92 8.24 -1.11
N ALA A 115 17.00 8.74 0.12
CA ALA A 115 15.86 9.32 0.83
C ALA A 115 15.17 10.45 0.03
N ARG A 116 15.96 11.34 -0.59
CA ARG A 116 15.46 12.41 -1.48
C ARG A 116 14.73 11.86 -2.72
N SER A 117 15.16 10.73 -3.28
CA SER A 117 14.48 10.06 -4.39
C SER A 117 13.18 9.41 -3.93
N PHE A 118 13.19 8.74 -2.77
CA PHE A 118 11.99 8.17 -2.15
C PHE A 118 10.94 9.25 -1.86
N TRP A 119 11.30 10.32 -1.14
CA TRP A 119 10.39 11.41 -0.77
C TRP A 119 9.79 12.09 -2.00
N ARG A 120 10.60 12.43 -3.03
CA ARG A 120 10.09 13.04 -4.26
C ARG A 120 8.99 12.21 -4.93
N ARG A 121 9.16 10.88 -4.99
CA ARG A 121 8.16 9.95 -5.56
C ARG A 121 6.92 9.78 -4.69
N ARG A 122 6.96 10.14 -3.40
CA ARG A 122 5.78 10.20 -2.52
C ARG A 122 5.05 11.52 -2.67
N VAL A 123 5.76 12.65 -2.61
CA VAL A 123 5.18 13.98 -2.79
C VAL A 123 4.43 14.09 -4.12
N VAL A 124 5.07 13.73 -5.25
CA VAL A 124 4.46 13.78 -6.60
C VAL A 124 3.28 12.80 -6.75
N ARG A 125 3.20 11.75 -5.94
CA ARG A 125 2.07 10.80 -5.94
C ARG A 125 0.89 11.27 -5.09
N VAL A 126 1.15 12.03 -4.02
CA VAL A 126 0.16 12.35 -2.98
C VAL A 126 -0.38 13.77 -3.12
N PHE A 127 0.50 14.77 -3.18
CA PHE A 127 0.11 16.17 -3.10
C PHE A 127 -0.79 16.63 -4.26
N PRO A 128 -0.55 16.27 -5.54
CA PRO A 128 -1.43 16.72 -6.63
C PRO A 128 -2.89 16.27 -6.47
N GLY A 129 -3.12 15.03 -6.01
CA GLY A 129 -4.46 14.54 -5.73
C GLY A 129 -5.07 15.20 -4.50
N HIS A 130 -4.30 15.34 -3.42
CA HIS A 130 -4.74 16.02 -2.19
C HIS A 130 -5.15 17.47 -2.45
N THR A 131 -4.33 18.25 -3.16
CA THR A 131 -4.63 19.64 -3.48
C THR A 131 -5.90 19.79 -4.32
N VAL A 132 -6.16 18.89 -5.29
CA VAL A 132 -7.42 18.92 -6.06
C VAL A 132 -8.63 18.64 -5.16
N VAL A 133 -8.57 17.62 -4.30
CA VAL A 133 -9.67 17.30 -3.36
C VAL A 133 -9.88 18.45 -2.37
N TRP A 134 -8.80 19.03 -1.83
CA TRP A 134 -8.86 20.16 -0.91
C TRP A 134 -9.44 21.42 -1.56
N VAL A 135 -9.06 21.74 -2.80
CA VAL A 135 -9.63 22.89 -3.52
C VAL A 135 -11.13 22.69 -3.78
N ILE A 136 -11.55 21.49 -4.18
CA ILE A 136 -12.98 21.17 -4.39
C ILE A 136 -13.75 21.29 -3.07
N GLY A 137 -13.26 20.68 -1.99
CA GLY A 137 -13.89 20.76 -0.67
C GLY A 137 -13.96 22.21 -0.14
N ALA A 138 -12.90 23.00 -0.35
CA ALA A 138 -12.87 24.41 0.07
C ALA A 138 -13.86 25.28 -0.70
N VAL A 139 -14.03 25.04 -2.02
CA VAL A 139 -15.06 25.71 -2.82
C VAL A 139 -16.46 25.32 -2.38
N LEU A 140 -16.72 24.04 -2.07
CA LEU A 140 -18.01 23.58 -1.57
C LEU A 140 -18.32 24.16 -0.18
N LEU A 141 -17.34 24.19 0.73
CA LEU A 141 -17.47 24.74 2.08
C LEU A 141 -17.75 26.26 2.05
N LEU A 142 -17.05 27.02 1.21
CA LEU A 142 -17.33 28.45 1.03
C LEU A 142 -18.70 28.66 0.36
N GLY A 143 -19.06 27.82 -0.60
CA GLY A 143 -20.35 27.86 -1.30
C GLY A 143 -21.57 27.56 -0.42
N SER A 144 -21.39 26.81 0.68
CA SER A 144 -22.43 26.57 1.69
C SER A 144 -22.44 27.60 2.84
N GLY A 145 -21.60 28.64 2.78
CA GLY A 145 -21.48 29.68 3.81
C GLY A 145 -20.55 29.31 4.99
N GLY A 146 -19.83 28.20 4.89
CA GLY A 146 -18.74 27.85 5.81
C GLY A 146 -17.50 28.73 5.63
N THR A 147 -16.53 28.60 6.55
CA THR A 147 -15.31 29.43 6.56
C THR A 147 -14.03 28.59 6.63
N LEU A 148 -12.97 29.05 5.97
CA LEU A 148 -11.65 28.39 5.99
C LEU A 148 -10.84 28.85 7.21
N GLY A 149 -11.05 28.17 8.34
CA GLY A 149 -10.28 28.38 9.57
C GLY A 149 -8.83 27.88 9.51
N VAL A 150 -8.08 28.08 10.60
CA VAL A 150 -6.68 27.65 10.74
C VAL A 150 -6.51 26.14 10.46
N ALA A 151 -7.47 25.32 10.88
CA ALA A 151 -7.47 23.88 10.63
C ALA A 151 -7.55 23.53 9.13
N ALA A 152 -8.35 24.23 8.32
CA ALA A 152 -8.37 24.06 6.87
C ALA A 152 -7.01 24.44 6.23
N ALA A 153 -6.39 25.51 6.72
CA ALA A 153 -5.06 25.94 6.28
C ALA A 153 -3.94 24.95 6.68
N LEU A 154 -4.12 24.19 7.78
CA LEU A 154 -3.25 23.08 8.18
C LEU A 154 -3.57 21.77 7.42
N GLU A 155 -4.77 21.61 6.88
CA GLU A 155 -5.16 20.43 6.10
C GLU A 155 -4.44 20.39 4.73
N LEU A 156 -4.28 21.53 4.06
CA LEU A 156 -3.56 21.63 2.77
C LEU A 156 -2.11 21.09 2.81
N PRO A 157 -1.24 21.47 3.79
CA PRO A 157 0.09 20.88 3.96
C PRO A 157 0.09 19.50 4.67
N LEU A 158 -1.09 18.94 4.96
CA LEU A 158 -1.29 17.68 5.71
C LEU A 158 -0.68 17.73 7.12
N LEU A 159 -0.90 18.82 7.85
CA LEU A 159 -0.47 19.03 9.24
C LEU A 159 -1.62 19.02 10.26
N HIS A 160 -2.88 19.10 9.83
CA HIS A 160 -4.06 19.18 10.70
C HIS A 160 -4.17 18.07 11.75
N ALA A 161 -3.73 16.85 11.44
CA ALA A 161 -3.75 15.74 12.41
C ALA A 161 -2.83 15.94 13.63
N TRP A 162 -1.87 16.88 13.55
CA TRP A 162 -0.98 17.26 14.66
C TRP A 162 -1.56 18.38 15.55
N ALA A 163 -2.67 19.00 15.15
CA ALA A 163 -3.28 20.10 15.91
C ALA A 163 -3.87 19.59 17.24
N PHE A 164 -3.82 20.43 18.29
CA PHE A 164 -4.20 20.06 19.66
C PHE A 164 -5.11 21.12 20.31
N GLY A 165 -5.82 20.72 21.38
CA GLY A 165 -6.68 21.60 22.16
C GLY A 165 -7.85 22.15 21.33
N PRO A 166 -8.09 23.47 21.33
CA PRO A 166 -9.14 24.09 20.51
C PRO A 166 -9.00 23.88 18.99
N LEU A 167 -7.80 23.54 18.50
CA LEU A 167 -7.53 23.33 17.08
C LEU A 167 -7.78 21.87 16.63
N VAL A 168 -8.40 21.02 17.46
CA VAL A 168 -8.77 19.63 17.12
C VAL A 168 -10.01 19.64 16.22
N GLU A 169 -9.80 20.07 14.98
CA GLU A 169 -10.75 20.08 13.87
C GLU A 169 -10.10 19.36 12.69
N PHE A 170 -10.18 18.03 12.71
CA PHE A 170 -9.59 17.16 11.68
C PHE A 170 -10.56 16.82 10.54
N ILE A 171 -11.76 17.43 10.57
CA ILE A 171 -12.78 17.40 9.53
C ILE A 171 -13.17 18.86 9.28
N VAL A 172 -12.59 19.49 8.25
CA VAL A 172 -12.96 20.86 7.83
C VAL A 172 -13.16 20.92 6.33
N VAL A 173 -12.17 20.50 5.55
CA VAL A 173 -12.29 20.41 4.08
C VAL A 173 -12.51 18.96 3.63
N SER A 174 -11.99 17.98 4.37
CA SER A 174 -12.29 16.56 4.15
C SER A 174 -12.20 15.74 5.45
N GLY A 175 -13.18 14.84 5.66
CA GLY A 175 -13.22 13.98 6.86
C GLY A 175 -12.21 12.83 6.88
N VAL A 176 -11.48 12.58 5.79
CA VAL A 176 -10.60 11.40 5.63
C VAL A 176 -9.11 11.73 5.50
N THR A 177 -8.75 13.01 5.31
CA THR A 177 -7.37 13.47 5.05
C THR A 177 -6.45 13.34 6.26
N TRP A 178 -6.96 13.18 7.48
CA TRP A 178 -6.17 12.91 8.69
C TRP A 178 -5.30 11.64 8.53
N SER A 179 -5.83 10.62 7.85
CA SER A 179 -5.10 9.37 7.56
C SER A 179 -3.91 9.61 6.62
N LEU A 180 -4.03 10.57 5.72
CA LEU A 180 -2.99 10.98 4.78
C LEU A 180 -1.92 11.85 5.47
N SER A 181 -2.31 12.66 6.48
CA SER A 181 -1.39 13.35 7.37
C SER A 181 -0.55 12.37 8.21
N CYS A 182 -1.14 11.26 8.68
CA CYS A 182 -0.40 10.16 9.28
C CYS A 182 0.61 9.55 8.29
N GLU A 183 0.23 9.31 7.03
CA GLU A 183 1.16 8.81 6.01
C GLU A 183 2.35 9.75 5.75
N VAL A 184 2.22 11.07 5.91
CA VAL A 184 3.35 12.01 5.74
C VAL A 184 4.45 11.76 6.79
N LEU A 185 4.09 11.54 8.06
CA LEU A 185 5.05 11.12 9.10
C LEU A 185 5.75 9.82 8.71
N PHE A 186 4.99 8.86 8.18
CA PHE A 186 5.50 7.56 7.80
C PHE A 186 6.48 7.69 6.63
N TYR A 187 6.16 8.48 5.61
CA TYR A 187 7.05 8.73 4.47
C TYR A 187 8.32 9.49 4.87
N LEU A 188 8.22 10.47 5.78
CA LEU A 188 9.36 11.24 6.26
C LEU A 188 10.33 10.36 7.07
N SER A 189 9.81 9.59 8.02
CA SER A 189 10.60 8.73 8.93
C SER A 189 11.10 7.43 8.29
N PHE A 190 10.40 6.87 7.29
CA PHE A 190 10.69 5.54 6.73
C PHE A 190 12.16 5.29 6.34
N PRO A 191 12.89 6.21 5.67
CA PRO A 191 14.29 5.99 5.32
C PRO A 191 15.23 5.83 6.53
N LEU A 192 14.86 6.34 7.71
CA LEU A 192 15.58 6.10 8.97
C LEU A 192 15.09 4.80 9.61
N VAL A 193 13.76 4.64 9.77
CA VAL A 193 13.11 3.46 10.36
C VAL A 193 13.61 2.17 9.72
N VAL A 194 13.63 2.08 8.39
CA VAL A 194 14.08 0.87 7.68
C VAL A 194 15.56 0.55 7.91
N ARG A 195 16.42 1.56 8.14
CA ARG A 195 17.83 1.37 8.48
C ARG A 195 18.00 0.86 9.92
N LEU A 196 17.23 1.39 10.86
CA LEU A 196 17.23 0.96 12.26
C LEU A 196 16.67 -0.47 12.39
N VAL A 197 15.52 -0.77 11.77
CA VAL A 197 14.93 -2.11 11.79
C VAL A 197 15.78 -3.13 11.04
N ARG A 198 16.54 -2.75 9.99
CA ARG A 198 17.58 -3.62 9.38
C ARG A 198 18.80 -3.87 10.28
N ARG A 199 19.01 -3.10 11.36
CA ARG A 199 20.12 -3.28 12.31
C ARG A 199 19.74 -4.10 13.57
N LEU A 200 18.46 -4.23 13.92
CA LEU A 200 18.03 -5.00 15.10
C LEU A 200 18.49 -6.48 15.03
N PRO A 201 18.88 -7.11 16.15
CA PRO A 201 19.14 -8.54 16.18
C PRO A 201 17.84 -9.35 16.10
N ARG A 202 17.88 -10.53 15.46
CA ARG A 202 16.66 -11.34 15.15
C ARG A 202 15.82 -11.66 16.39
N HIS A 203 16.46 -12.00 17.51
CA HIS A 203 15.77 -12.35 18.76
C HIS A 203 14.89 -11.21 19.32
N ARG A 204 15.21 -9.93 19.02
CA ARG A 204 14.41 -8.79 19.47
C ARG A 204 13.18 -8.51 18.60
N LEU A 205 13.06 -9.09 17.40
CA LEU A 205 11.93 -8.77 16.52
C LEU A 205 10.57 -9.15 17.13
N ALA A 206 10.48 -10.34 17.76
CA ALA A 206 9.27 -10.77 18.46
C ALA A 206 8.97 -9.89 19.69
N GLN A 207 10.01 -9.50 20.44
CA GLN A 207 9.88 -8.60 21.60
C GLN A 207 9.40 -7.20 21.19
N CYS A 208 9.97 -6.62 20.14
CA CYS A 208 9.55 -5.33 19.60
C CYS A 208 8.14 -5.39 18.99
N ALA A 209 7.76 -6.48 18.32
CA ALA A 209 6.40 -6.68 17.82
C ALA A 209 5.39 -6.77 18.98
N ALA A 210 5.68 -7.57 20.02
CA ALA A 210 4.83 -7.68 21.20
C ALA A 210 4.68 -6.34 21.94
N LEU A 211 5.77 -5.57 22.11
CA LEU A 211 5.74 -4.24 22.69
C LEU A 211 4.88 -3.26 21.88
N LEU A 212 4.96 -3.29 20.55
CA LEU A 212 4.13 -2.43 19.69
C LEU A 212 2.65 -2.83 19.74
N CYS A 213 2.34 -4.13 19.75
CA CYS A 213 0.96 -4.60 19.99
C CYS A 213 0.43 -4.12 21.35
N ALA A 214 1.25 -4.21 22.41
CA ALA A 214 0.88 -3.74 23.74
C ALA A 214 0.64 -2.22 23.77
N LEU A 215 1.46 -1.42 23.06
CA LEU A 215 1.25 0.03 22.94
C LEU A 215 -0.05 0.36 22.20
N VAL A 216 -0.35 -0.32 21.09
CA VAL A 216 -1.61 -0.15 20.32
C VAL A 216 -2.84 -0.44 21.20
N VAL A 217 -2.78 -1.48 22.04
CA VAL A 217 -3.86 -1.82 22.99
C VAL A 217 -3.89 -0.86 24.19
N ALA A 218 -2.75 -0.30 24.59
CA ALA A 218 -2.66 0.64 25.72
C ALA A 218 -3.15 2.06 25.39
N PHE A 219 -2.99 2.55 24.14
CA PHE A 219 -3.34 3.94 23.80
C PHE A 219 -4.79 4.33 24.14
N PRO A 220 -5.84 3.52 23.90
CA PRO A 220 -7.20 3.84 24.34
C PRO A 220 -7.37 3.91 25.86
N VAL A 221 -6.64 3.09 26.62
CA VAL A 221 -6.65 3.10 28.10
C VAL A 221 -5.97 4.37 28.61
N VAL A 222 -4.81 4.71 28.06
CA VAL A 222 -4.07 5.95 28.37
C VAL A 222 -4.91 7.19 28.03
N ALA A 223 -5.61 7.19 26.89
CA ALA A 223 -6.50 8.27 26.50
C ALA A 223 -7.63 8.48 27.51
N ARG A 224 -8.33 7.40 27.92
CA ARG A 224 -9.41 7.47 28.92
C ARG A 224 -8.91 7.84 30.33
N ALA A 225 -7.69 7.48 30.68
CA ALA A 225 -7.11 7.77 31.99
C ALA A 225 -6.52 9.20 32.12
N LEU A 226 -5.97 9.78 31.04
CA LEU A 226 -5.20 11.02 31.09
C LEU A 226 -5.81 12.21 30.33
N LEU A 227 -6.79 11.99 29.43
CA LEU A 227 -7.38 13.07 28.63
C LEU A 227 -8.83 13.36 29.06
N PRO A 228 -9.25 14.64 29.09
CA PRO A 228 -10.61 15.06 29.42
C PRO A 228 -11.68 14.24 28.70
N GLY A 229 -12.72 13.83 29.43
CA GLY A 229 -13.89 13.12 28.89
C GLY A 229 -14.86 14.02 28.11
N THR A 230 -14.68 15.34 28.14
CA THR A 230 -15.54 16.34 27.51
C THR A 230 -14.72 17.40 26.76
N PRO A 231 -15.31 18.09 25.76
CA PRO A 231 -16.60 17.81 25.13
C PRO A 231 -16.55 16.50 24.33
N LEU A 232 -17.71 15.83 24.21
CA LEU A 232 -17.88 14.65 23.37
C LEU A 232 -17.58 14.98 21.89
N TYR A 233 -17.27 13.95 21.12
CA TYR A 233 -17.13 14.04 19.68
C TYR A 233 -18.46 13.67 19.03
N GLY A 234 -19.32 14.66 18.74
CA GLY A 234 -20.71 14.40 18.37
C GLY A 234 -21.40 13.53 19.43
N GLU A 235 -22.15 12.53 18.98
CA GLU A 235 -22.82 11.54 19.83
C GLU A 235 -21.91 10.38 20.29
N PHE A 236 -20.63 10.34 19.87
CA PHE A 236 -19.74 9.24 20.26
C PHE A 236 -19.40 9.29 21.76
N PRO A 237 -19.37 8.14 22.47
CA PRO A 237 -19.05 8.04 23.91
C PRO A 237 -17.54 8.17 24.21
N VAL A 238 -16.88 9.13 23.56
CA VAL A 238 -15.48 9.54 23.74
C VAL A 238 -15.35 11.04 23.49
N SER A 239 -14.40 11.70 24.17
CA SER A 239 -14.16 13.13 23.92
C SER A 239 -13.47 13.39 22.59
N ARG A 240 -13.58 14.62 22.06
CA ARG A 240 -12.79 15.06 20.90
C ARG A 240 -11.29 14.83 21.07
N GLN A 241 -10.76 15.03 22.28
CA GLN A 241 -9.34 14.85 22.57
C GLN A 241 -8.95 13.38 22.67
N GLN A 242 -9.81 12.54 23.25
CA GLN A 242 -9.61 11.08 23.32
C GLN A 242 -9.68 10.44 21.93
N PHE A 243 -10.68 10.80 21.12
CA PHE A 243 -10.78 10.36 19.72
C PHE A 243 -9.55 10.81 18.92
N TRP A 244 -9.15 12.09 19.04
CA TRP A 244 -7.97 12.60 18.35
C TRP A 244 -6.69 11.84 18.75
N PHE A 245 -6.43 11.66 20.04
CA PHE A 245 -5.22 10.99 20.51
C PHE A 245 -5.16 9.54 20.05
N VAL A 246 -6.29 8.82 20.08
CA VAL A 246 -6.34 7.42 19.64
C VAL A 246 -6.26 7.34 18.12
N GLN A 247 -7.15 7.99 17.38
CA GLN A 247 -7.37 7.77 15.94
C GLN A 247 -6.53 8.67 15.03
N VAL A 248 -6.38 9.95 15.38
CA VAL A 248 -5.91 10.99 14.45
C VAL A 248 -4.43 11.31 14.64
N LEU A 249 -3.96 11.37 15.89
CA LEU A 249 -2.59 11.74 16.26
C LEU A 249 -1.56 10.82 15.58
N PRO A 250 -0.72 11.32 14.65
CA PRO A 250 0.20 10.47 13.88
C PRO A 250 1.19 9.66 14.74
N LEU A 251 1.48 10.09 15.97
CA LEU A 251 2.40 9.39 16.89
C LEU A 251 1.82 8.08 17.45
N THR A 252 0.51 7.98 17.71
CA THR A 252 -0.09 6.71 18.16
C THR A 252 -0.18 5.75 16.99
N ARG A 253 -0.71 6.22 15.85
CA ARG A 253 -0.77 5.51 14.54
C ARG A 253 0.59 5.01 14.03
N PHE A 254 1.69 5.58 14.52
CA PHE A 254 3.05 5.14 14.17
C PHE A 254 3.40 3.77 14.76
N ALA A 255 2.72 3.30 15.82
CA ALA A 255 2.97 1.98 16.40
C ALA A 255 2.55 0.86 15.45
N GLU A 256 1.37 0.96 14.83
CA GLU A 256 0.87 0.05 13.80
C GLU A 256 1.82 0.04 12.58
N PHE A 257 2.27 1.22 12.15
CA PHE A 257 3.25 1.35 11.07
C PHE A 257 4.56 0.61 11.39
N LEU A 258 5.15 0.84 12.56
CA LEU A 258 6.37 0.15 13.00
C LEU A 258 6.17 -1.37 13.14
N LEU A 259 4.99 -1.80 13.61
CA LEU A 259 4.62 -3.21 13.69
C LEU A 259 4.60 -3.83 12.28
N GLY A 260 4.02 -3.14 11.30
CA GLY A 260 4.06 -3.51 9.89
C GLY A 260 5.48 -3.65 9.32
N VAL A 261 6.38 -2.70 9.65
CA VAL A 261 7.80 -2.76 9.25
C VAL A 261 8.51 -3.99 9.85
N ILE A 262 8.27 -4.28 11.13
CA ILE A 262 8.86 -5.44 11.82
C ILE A 262 8.28 -6.76 11.27
N LEU A 263 6.97 -6.84 11.04
CA LEU A 263 6.32 -8.01 10.46
C LEU A 263 6.85 -8.31 9.05
N ALA A 264 7.03 -7.29 8.20
CA ALA A 264 7.65 -7.47 6.88
C ALA A 264 9.07 -8.05 6.97
N ARG A 265 9.87 -7.62 7.96
CA ARG A 265 11.17 -8.23 8.21
C ARG A 265 11.04 -9.67 8.72
N MET A 266 10.16 -9.96 9.68
CA MET A 266 9.97 -11.31 10.22
C MET A 266 9.53 -12.30 9.14
N VAL A 267 8.67 -11.89 8.21
CA VAL A 267 8.28 -12.69 7.03
C VAL A 267 9.48 -12.89 6.10
N ALA A 268 10.25 -11.85 5.80
CA ALA A 268 11.45 -11.96 4.95
C ALA A 268 12.52 -12.91 5.56
N GLU A 269 12.67 -12.94 6.89
CA GLU A 269 13.59 -13.86 7.58
C GLU A 269 13.08 -15.31 7.67
N ARG A 270 11.76 -15.54 7.64
CA ARG A 270 11.17 -16.88 7.48
C ARG A 270 11.29 -17.41 6.05
N VAL A 271 11.19 -16.52 5.04
CA VAL A 271 11.42 -16.86 3.62
C VAL A 271 12.91 -17.07 3.30
N CYS A 272 13.82 -16.51 4.11
CA CYS A 272 15.27 -16.67 3.97
C CYS A 272 15.92 -17.05 5.33
N PRO A 273 15.81 -18.34 5.73
CA PRO A 273 16.37 -18.83 6.98
C PRO A 273 17.91 -18.68 7.05
N PRO A 274 18.49 -18.58 8.25
CA PRO A 274 19.95 -18.47 8.41
C PRO A 274 20.66 -19.79 8.06
N GLN A 275 21.18 -19.86 6.84
CA GLN A 275 22.24 -20.76 6.39
C GLN A 275 22.06 -22.27 6.68
N SER A 276 21.16 -22.91 5.95
CA SER A 276 21.39 -24.27 5.47
C SER A 276 20.89 -24.43 4.02
N GLY A 277 21.80 -24.73 3.08
CA GLY A 277 21.49 -25.24 1.73
C GLY A 277 20.80 -24.33 0.69
N CYS A 278 20.10 -23.25 1.05
CA CYS A 278 19.29 -22.45 0.11
C CYS A 278 20.11 -21.80 -1.03
N ARG A 279 20.14 -22.46 -2.20
CA ARG A 279 20.58 -21.87 -3.48
C ARG A 279 19.61 -20.74 -3.87
N THR A 280 19.99 -19.48 -3.64
CA THR A 280 19.11 -18.34 -3.89
C THR A 280 18.82 -18.14 -5.38
N PRO A 281 17.55 -17.98 -5.80
CA PRO A 281 17.23 -17.31 -7.04
C PRO A 281 17.76 -15.87 -6.99
N SER A 282 18.63 -15.50 -7.93
CA SER A 282 19.42 -14.26 -7.92
C SER A 282 18.59 -12.96 -7.94
N TRP A 283 17.29 -13.07 -8.22
CA TRP A 283 16.34 -11.97 -8.26
C TRP A 283 15.73 -11.61 -6.89
N LEU A 284 15.85 -12.47 -5.86
CA LEU A 284 15.37 -12.21 -4.50
C LEU A 284 16.47 -11.60 -3.61
N SER A 285 17.67 -12.20 -3.63
CA SER A 285 18.80 -11.89 -2.73
C SER A 285 19.46 -10.53 -2.93
N ARG A 286 18.98 -9.71 -3.88
CA ARG A 286 19.46 -8.34 -4.17
C ARG A 286 18.40 -7.24 -3.97
N ARG A 287 17.21 -7.56 -3.42
CA ARG A 287 16.10 -6.59 -3.30
C ARG A 287 15.78 -6.17 -1.88
N VAL A 288 15.91 -7.07 -0.90
CA VAL A 288 15.39 -6.90 0.47
C VAL A 288 16.51 -6.91 1.53
N TRP A 289 17.56 -7.71 1.30
CA TRP A 289 18.62 -7.93 2.27
C TRP A 289 19.92 -8.38 1.57
N PRO A 290 20.99 -7.56 1.55
CA PRO A 290 22.26 -8.00 1.00
C PRO A 290 22.92 -8.99 1.96
N SER A 291 23.52 -10.04 1.40
CA SER A 291 24.36 -10.97 2.15
C SER A 291 25.52 -10.22 2.82
N ARG A 292 25.57 -10.25 4.17
CA ARG A 292 26.80 -9.87 4.88
C ARG A 292 27.91 -10.85 4.47
N SER A 293 29.07 -10.29 4.09
CA SER A 293 30.30 -10.98 3.66
C SER A 293 30.12 -12.01 2.52
N ALA A 294 30.76 -11.76 1.38
CA ALA A 294 31.06 -12.82 0.43
C ALA A 294 31.97 -13.86 1.11
N CYS A 295 31.63 -15.15 1.02
CA CYS A 295 32.41 -16.21 1.65
C CYS A 295 33.64 -16.55 0.79
N PRO A 296 34.89 -16.43 1.28
CA PRO A 296 36.09 -16.61 0.44
C PRO A 296 36.32 -18.04 -0.08
N SER A 297 35.59 -19.03 0.43
CA SER A 297 35.80 -20.46 0.15
C SER A 297 35.24 -20.96 -1.18
N CYS A 298 34.37 -20.20 -1.86
CA CYS A 298 33.71 -20.64 -3.11
C CYS A 298 34.61 -20.62 -4.36
N SER A 299 35.92 -20.39 -4.22
CA SER A 299 36.88 -20.23 -5.33
C SER A 299 37.53 -21.55 -5.80
N ARG A 300 37.29 -22.68 -5.13
CA ARG A 300 37.89 -23.98 -5.49
C ARG A 300 36.99 -24.80 -6.40
N SER A 301 37.27 -24.76 -7.70
CA SER A 301 36.77 -25.72 -8.69
C SER A 301 37.22 -27.15 -8.35
N PRO A 302 36.37 -28.18 -8.53
CA PRO A 302 36.82 -29.57 -8.43
C PRO A 302 37.70 -29.95 -9.64
N PRO A 303 38.69 -30.83 -9.47
CA PRO A 303 39.46 -31.36 -10.59
C PRO A 303 38.57 -32.22 -11.49
N ARG A 304 38.73 -32.12 -12.82
CA ARG A 304 38.05 -33.01 -13.77
C ARG A 304 38.77 -34.36 -13.78
N GLY A 305 38.20 -35.36 -13.12
CA GLY A 305 38.66 -36.74 -13.25
C GLY A 305 38.42 -37.25 -14.67
N SER A 306 39.48 -37.65 -15.36
CA SER A 306 39.40 -38.34 -16.65
C SER A 306 39.13 -39.82 -16.42
N TYR A 307 37.97 -40.31 -16.86
CA TYR A 307 37.78 -41.75 -17.06
C TYR A 307 38.45 -42.17 -18.38
N ARG A 308 39.11 -43.33 -18.33
CA ARG A 308 39.43 -44.16 -19.49
C ARG A 308 38.33 -45.21 -19.65
#